data_AF-A0A952WV59-F1
#
_entry.id   AF-A0A952WV59-F1
#
_cell.length_a   1.000
_cell.length_b   1.000
_cell.length_c   1.000
_cell.angle_alpha   90.00
_cell.angle_beta   90.00
_cell.angle_gamma   90.00
#
_symmetry.space_group_name_H-M   'P 1'
#
loop_
_entity.id
_entity.type
_entity.pdbx_description
1 polymer ?
#
loop_
_entity_poly.entity_id
_entity_poly.type
_entity_poly.pdbx_seq_one_letter_code
_entity_poly.pdbx_strand_id
1 'polypeptide(L)'
;MLPTTAGTDYELTFWLRRPTNAPAALFVRWEGQVINFGYPGILPDNTNWWPFTVPLRAIITGSYLEFGQNDFPGEFHLDDVSVVVVPGPGAGTVLLAVAAGVFATQRRRR
;
A
#
# COMPACT_ATOMS: atom_id res chain seq x y z
N MET A 1 -16.03 2.65 4.18
CA MET A 1 -15.49 2.28 2.86
C MET A 1 -14.64 3.42 2.34
N LEU A 2 -13.58 3.13 1.59
CA LEU A 2 -12.71 4.10 0.95
C LEU A 2 -13.17 4.34 -0.50
N PRO A 3 -13.10 5.58 -1.03
CA PRO A 3 -13.58 5.91 -2.37
C PRO A 3 -12.57 5.50 -3.46
N THR A 4 -12.32 4.19 -3.58
CA THR A 4 -11.39 3.62 -4.54
C THR A 4 -12.06 3.25 -5.86
N THR A 5 -11.25 3.13 -6.90
CA THR A 5 -11.65 2.65 -8.24
C THR A 5 -11.08 1.26 -8.46
N ALA A 6 -11.93 0.31 -8.86
CA ALA A 6 -11.49 -1.04 -9.22
C ALA A 6 -10.39 -1.02 -10.30
N GLY A 7 -9.39 -1.88 -10.14
CA GLY A 7 -8.24 -1.98 -11.04
C GLY A 7 -7.24 -0.84 -10.91
N THR A 8 -7.30 -0.05 -9.84
CA THR A 8 -6.32 1.03 -9.56
C THR A 8 -5.37 0.60 -8.44
N ASP A 9 -4.10 0.97 -8.59
CA ASP A 9 -3.08 0.77 -7.57
C ASP A 9 -3.11 1.90 -6.54
N TYR A 10 -2.96 1.52 -5.28
CA TYR A 10 -2.93 2.42 -4.13
C TYR A 10 -1.71 2.10 -3.26
N GLU A 11 -1.37 3.04 -2.40
CA GLU A 11 -0.37 2.88 -1.36
C GLU A 11 -1.04 3.15 -0.02
N LEU A 12 -0.98 2.17 0.88
CA LEU A 12 -1.36 2.33 2.27
C LEU A 12 -0.11 2.67 3.08
N THR A 13 -0.19 3.75 3.86
CA THR A 13 0.78 4.07 4.89
C THR A 13 0.12 4.15 6.25
N PHE A 14 0.85 3.77 7.29
CA PHE A 14 0.44 3.92 8.69
C PHE A 14 1.65 3.80 9.59
N TRP A 15 1.52 4.33 10.80
CA TRP A 15 2.48 4.13 11.87
C TRP A 15 1.94 3.11 12.86
N LEU A 16 2.84 2.26 13.35
CA LEU A 16 2.52 1.19 14.28
C LEU A 16 3.47 1.21 15.46
N ARG A 17 2.92 1.04 16.66
CA ARG A 17 3.68 0.87 17.90
C ARG A 17 3.07 -0.25 18.72
N ARG A 18 3.90 -0.97 19.48
CA ARG A 18 3.45 -2.05 20.38
C ARG A 18 3.88 -1.73 21.81
N PRO A 19 2.98 -1.20 22.66
CA PRO A 19 3.34 -0.69 23.99
C PRO A 19 3.77 -1.77 24.98
N THR A 20 3.49 -3.05 24.71
CA THR A 20 3.83 -4.16 25.61
C THR A 20 4.45 -5.33 24.86
N ASN A 21 5.25 -6.13 25.56
CA ASN A 21 5.79 -7.38 25.02
C ASN A 21 4.84 -8.58 25.19
N ALA A 22 3.61 -8.36 25.67
CA ALA A 22 2.60 -9.41 25.80
C ALA A 22 2.23 -9.97 24.43
N PRO A 23 1.99 -11.29 24.27
CA PRO A 23 1.63 -11.89 22.99
C PRO A 23 0.55 -11.09 22.26
N ALA A 24 0.80 -10.79 21.00
CA ALA A 24 -0.06 -9.96 20.17
C ALA A 24 0.14 -10.33 18.69
N ALA A 25 -0.95 -10.38 17.94
CA ALA A 25 -0.92 -10.55 16.49
C ALA A 25 -1.83 -9.51 15.83
N LEU A 26 -1.22 -8.61 15.05
CA LEU A 26 -1.92 -7.66 14.20
C LEU A 26 -2.20 -8.30 12.85
N PHE A 27 -3.42 -8.12 12.34
CA PHE A 27 -3.76 -8.36 10.95
C PHE A 27 -4.29 -7.08 10.31
N VAL A 28 -3.89 -6.86 9.07
CA VAL A 28 -4.44 -5.81 8.21
C VAL A 28 -5.12 -6.51 7.05
N ARG A 29 -6.36 -6.13 6.73
CA ARG A 29 -7.09 -6.66 5.59
C ARG A 29 -7.42 -5.56 4.60
N TRP A 30 -7.28 -5.90 3.32
CA TRP A 30 -7.74 -5.10 2.21
C TRP A 30 -8.72 -5.90 1.39
N GLU A 31 -9.95 -5.41 1.29
CA GLU A 31 -11.04 -6.07 0.56
C GLU A 31 -11.24 -7.53 1.03
N GLY A 32 -11.14 -7.74 2.35
CA GLY A 32 -11.27 -9.03 3.01
C GLY A 32 -10.03 -9.94 2.95
N GLN A 33 -8.99 -9.57 2.18
CA GLN A 33 -7.75 -10.34 2.09
C GLN A 33 -6.72 -9.85 3.12
N VAL A 34 -6.11 -10.78 3.85
CA VAL A 34 -5.02 -10.44 4.79
C VAL A 34 -3.80 -10.00 3.99
N ILE A 35 -3.27 -8.82 4.32
CA ILE A 35 -2.04 -8.31 3.75
C ILE A 35 -0.87 -8.71 4.63
N ASN A 36 0.13 -9.35 4.03
CA ASN A 36 1.42 -9.54 4.67
C ASN A 36 2.32 -8.36 4.33
N PHE A 37 2.47 -7.43 5.27
CA PHE A 37 3.25 -6.21 5.09
C PHE A 37 4.68 -6.31 5.63
N GLY A 38 5.15 -7.54 5.91
CA GLY A 38 6.54 -7.83 6.28
C GLY A 38 6.98 -7.10 7.53
N TYR A 39 7.00 -7.78 8.68
CA TYR A 39 7.66 -7.19 9.84
C TYR A 39 9.13 -6.96 9.48
N PRO A 40 9.68 -5.73 9.60
CA PRO A 40 11.12 -5.61 9.70
C PRO A 40 11.52 -6.53 10.86
N GLY A 41 12.61 -7.28 10.76
CA GLY A 41 12.97 -8.33 11.74
C GLY A 41 13.09 -7.86 13.21
N ILE A 42 12.89 -6.56 13.46
CA ILE A 42 12.63 -5.92 14.75
C ILE A 42 11.14 -5.52 14.77
N LEU A 43 10.35 -6.21 15.60
CA LEU A 43 8.95 -5.85 15.82
C LEU A 43 8.86 -4.43 16.40
N PRO A 44 7.76 -3.70 16.15
CA PRO A 44 7.46 -2.50 16.90
C PRO A 44 7.57 -2.79 18.39
N ASP A 45 8.23 -1.89 19.13
CA ASP A 45 8.40 -1.98 20.56
C ASP A 45 7.63 -0.84 21.23
N ASN A 46 7.83 -0.70 22.54
CA ASN A 46 7.07 0.26 23.34
C ASN A 46 7.63 1.69 23.29
N THR A 47 8.81 1.89 22.70
CA THR A 47 9.51 3.18 22.64
C THR A 47 9.46 3.80 21.26
N ASN A 48 9.34 3.01 20.19
CA ASN A 48 9.45 3.49 18.81
C ASN A 48 8.16 3.26 18.02
N TRP A 49 7.77 4.28 17.26
CA TRP A 49 6.78 4.17 16.20
C TRP A 49 7.47 3.73 14.91
N TRP A 50 6.86 2.79 14.20
CA TRP A 50 7.41 2.23 12.98
C TRP A 50 6.51 2.53 11.80
N PRO A 51 7.03 3.14 10.72
CA PRO A 51 6.24 3.41 9.53
C PRO A 51 6.13 2.15 8.68
N PHE A 52 4.95 1.93 8.12
CA PHE A 52 4.68 0.89 7.14
C PHE A 52 4.19 1.53 5.85
N THR A 53 4.67 0.99 4.73
CA THR A 53 4.21 1.33 3.38
C THR A 53 3.86 0.04 2.66
N VAL A 54 2.63 -0.06 2.18
CA VAL A 54 2.06 -1.29 1.66
C VAL A 54 1.42 -1.02 0.30
N PRO A 55 1.90 -1.65 -0.79
CA PRO A 55 1.24 -1.53 -2.08
C PRO A 55 -0.09 -2.30 -2.05
N LEU A 56 -1.13 -1.67 -2.58
CA LEU A 56 -2.48 -2.19 -2.65
C LEU A 56 -2.99 -2.20 -4.09
N ARG A 57 -3.82 -3.18 -4.42
CA ARG A 57 -4.61 -3.23 -5.65
C ARG A 57 -6.07 -3.25 -5.27
N ALA A 58 -6.85 -2.25 -5.67
CA ALA A 58 -8.30 -2.30 -5.51
C ALA A 58 -8.90 -3.25 -6.55
N ILE A 59 -9.62 -4.28 -6.13
CA ILE A 59 -10.36 -5.20 -7.03
C ILE A 59 -11.85 -4.84 -7.11
N ILE A 60 -12.33 -4.00 -6.20
CA ILE A 60 -13.68 -3.44 -6.21
C ILE A 60 -13.65 -1.91 -6.14
N THR A 61 -14.73 -1.28 -6.56
CA THR A 61 -14.98 0.14 -6.30
C THR A 61 -15.56 0.27 -4.89
N GLY A 62 -15.00 1.14 -4.06
CA GLY A 62 -15.44 1.26 -2.67
C GLY A 62 -14.79 0.22 -1.75
N SER A 63 -13.44 0.20 -1.69
CA SER A 63 -12.67 -0.80 -0.93
C SER A 63 -12.86 -0.67 0.59
N TYR A 64 -12.62 -1.78 1.30
CA TYR A 64 -12.58 -1.82 2.76
C TYR A 64 -11.14 -2.05 3.23
N LEU A 65 -10.71 -1.24 4.20
CA LEU A 65 -9.48 -1.42 4.96
C LEU A 65 -9.86 -1.76 6.39
N GLU A 66 -9.30 -2.83 6.93
CA GLU A 66 -9.57 -3.29 8.29
C GLU A 66 -8.26 -3.54 9.02
N PHE A 67 -8.19 -3.06 10.26
CA PHE A 67 -7.15 -3.44 11.22
C PHE A 67 -7.81 -4.26 12.31
N GLY A 68 -7.12 -5.30 12.78
CA GLY A 68 -7.57 -6.00 13.97
C GLY A 68 -6.51 -6.84 14.61
N GLN A 69 -6.87 -7.39 15.76
CA GLN A 69 -6.04 -8.24 16.59
C GLN A 69 -6.86 -9.42 17.12
N ASN A 70 -6.20 -10.53 17.39
CA ASN A 70 -6.82 -11.76 17.91
C ASN A 70 -6.21 -12.25 19.23
N ASP A 71 -5.21 -11.55 19.77
CA ASP A 71 -4.52 -11.90 21.00
C ASP A 71 -4.67 -10.81 22.08
N PHE A 72 -4.77 -11.23 23.34
CA PHE A 72 -4.87 -10.39 24.54
C PHE A 72 -3.96 -10.99 25.64
N PRO A 73 -3.31 -10.22 26.52
CA PRO A 73 -3.46 -8.78 26.80
C PRO A 73 -2.60 -7.84 25.95
N GLY A 74 -2.01 -8.33 24.86
CA GLY A 74 -1.30 -7.48 23.92
C GLY A 74 -2.21 -6.44 23.26
N GLU A 75 -1.60 -5.35 22.79
CA GLU A 75 -2.29 -4.35 21.97
C GLU A 75 -1.32 -3.72 20.97
N PHE A 76 -1.90 -3.06 19.96
CA PHE A 76 -1.18 -2.25 18.99
C PHE A 76 -1.78 -0.85 18.94
N HIS A 77 -0.91 0.16 18.86
CA HIS A 77 -1.31 1.54 18.60
C HIS A 77 -1.08 1.85 17.13
N LEU A 78 -2.07 2.51 16.51
CA LEU A 78 -2.05 2.91 15.11
C LEU A 78 -2.11 4.43 15.05
N ASP A 79 -1.37 5.02 14.13
CA ASP A 79 -1.45 6.46 13.84
C ASP A 79 -1.22 6.74 12.35
N ASP A 80 -1.63 7.94 11.91
CA ASP A 80 -1.32 8.48 10.58
C ASP A 80 -1.65 7.53 9.40
N VAL A 81 -2.82 6.88 9.47
CA VAL A 81 -3.29 5.96 8.42
C VAL A 81 -3.69 6.75 7.17
N SER A 82 -3.07 6.45 6.04
CA SER A 82 -3.36 7.07 4.75
C SER A 82 -3.45 6.04 3.64
N VAL A 83 -4.36 6.26 2.70
CA VAL A 83 -4.45 5.47 1.45
C VAL A 83 -4.48 6.45 0.29
N VAL A 84 -3.45 6.40 -0.55
CA VAL A 84 -3.28 7.30 -1.69
C VAL A 84 -3.23 6.52 -2.99
N VAL A 85 -3.75 7.12 -4.07
CA VAL A 85 -3.66 6.52 -5.40
C VAL A 85 -2.21 6.56 -5.88
N VAL A 86 -1.72 5.44 -6.41
CA VAL A 86 -0.42 5.40 -7.09
C VAL A 86 -0.65 5.78 -8.56
N PRO A 87 -0.09 6.89 -9.05
CA PRO A 87 -0.25 7.27 -10.45
C PRO A 87 0.37 6.21 -11.36
N GLY A 88 -0.46 5.53 -12.16
CA GLY A 88 0.05 4.66 -13.22
C GLY A 88 0.81 5.46 -14.28
N PRO A 89 1.68 4.82 -15.09
CA PRO A 89 2.24 5.47 -16.27
C PRO A 89 1.08 5.85 -17.20
N GLY A 90 0.71 7.13 -17.21
CA GLY A 90 -0.46 7.60 -17.93
C GLY A 90 -0.36 7.26 -19.41
N ALA A 91 -1.47 6.90 -20.06
CA ALA A 91 -1.52 6.56 -21.48
C ALA A 91 -0.84 7.59 -22.42
N GLY A 92 -0.73 8.85 -21.98
CA GLY A 92 -0.01 9.91 -22.68
C GLY A 92 1.50 9.67 -22.81
N THR A 93 2.17 9.05 -21.84
CA THR A 93 3.61 8.76 -21.92
C THR A 93 3.92 7.62 -22.88
N VAL A 94 3.03 6.62 -22.97
CA VAL A 94 3.15 5.52 -23.94
C VAL A 94 2.98 6.03 -25.37
N LEU A 95 2.00 6.91 -25.62
CA LEU A 95 1.79 7.49 -26.95
C LEU A 95 2.95 8.38 -27.41
N LEU A 96 3.54 9.18 -26.51
CA LEU A 96 4.73 10.00 -26.80
C LEU A 96 5.97 9.13 -27.07
N ALA A 97 6.19 8.05 -26.32
CA ALA A 97 7.31 7.14 -26.54
C ALA A 97 7.19 6.41 -27.89
N VAL A 98 5.99 5.98 -28.27
CA VAL A 98 5.72 5.36 -29.57
C VAL A 98 5.92 6.35 -30.71
N ALA A 99 5.39 7.58 -30.58
CA ALA A 99 5.58 8.61 -31.59
C ALA A 99 7.07 8.96 -31.78
N ALA A 100 7.81 9.17 -30.68
CA ALA A 100 9.24 9.46 -30.73
C ALA A 100 10.06 8.32 -31.36
N GLY A 101 9.71 7.05 -31.05
CA GLY A 101 10.34 5.88 -31.67
C GLY A 101 10.10 5.79 -33.18
N VAL A 102 8.91 6.14 -33.65
CA VAL A 102 8.57 6.16 -35.10
C VAL A 102 9.28 7.30 -35.82
N PHE A 103 9.37 8.49 -35.23
CA PHE A 103 10.10 9.61 -35.85
C PHE A 103 11.62 9.41 -35.87
N ALA A 104 12.19 8.79 -34.84
CA ALA A 104 13.62 8.48 -34.78
C ALA A 104 14.04 7.43 -35.82
N THR A 105 13.16 6.47 -36.12
CA THR A 105 13.42 5.43 -37.12
C THR A 105 13.25 5.93 -38.57
N GLN A 106 12.35 6.89 -38.82
CA GLN A 106 12.20 7.50 -40.15
C GLN A 106 13.38 8.40 -40.56
N ARG A 107 14.03 9.09 -39.60
CA ARG A 107 15.20 9.93 -39.89
C ARG A 107 16.46 9.17 -40.32
N ARG A 108 16.54 7.86 -40.05
CA ARG A 108 17.68 7.02 -40.44
C ARG A 108 17.59 6.46 -41.86
N ARG A 109 16.51 6.74 -42.60
CA ARG A 109 16.25 6.20 -43.95
C ARG A 109 16.37 7.24 -45.08
N ARG A 110 17.11 8.33 -44.89
CA ARG A 110 17.43 9.29 -45.95
C ARG A 110 18.93 9.44 -46.09
#